data_AF-V4AC19-F1
#
_entry.id   AF-V4AC19-F1
#
_cell.length_a   1.000
_cell.length_b   1.000
_cell.length_c   1.000
_cell.angle_alpha   90.00
_cell.angle_beta   90.00
_cell.angle_gamma   90.00
#
_symmetry.space_group_name_H-M   'P 1'
#
loop_
_entity.id
_entity.type
_entity.pdbx_description
1 polymer ?
#
loop_
_entity_poly.entity_id
_entity_poly.type
_entity_poly.pdbx_seq_one_letter_code
_entity_poly.pdbx_strand_id
1 'polypeptide(L)'
;MASTKDFDERQNLLAKLKAAEYGYQRSKEQVIHLDRKINEIEKRYTKAVKDNRKSFRYVLRQRLLVVERLRSYYDEFASRKSDEIRIIWQMLFGRLAANGDIIEEMRQLEQESHSEEEDNSDSDNE
;
A
#
# COMPACT_ATOMS: atom_id res chain seq x y z
N MET A 1 -34.97 19.05 -2.93
CA MET A 1 -33.96 19.18 -1.86
C MET A 1 -33.36 17.84 -1.39
N ALA A 2 -34.01 16.69 -1.58
CA ALA A 2 -33.41 15.38 -1.27
C ALA A 2 -32.28 14.99 -2.26
N SER A 3 -32.48 15.18 -3.56
CA SER A 3 -31.53 14.79 -4.62
C SER A 3 -30.14 15.46 -4.53
N THR A 4 -30.02 16.68 -4.00
CA THR A 4 -28.73 17.34 -3.84
C THR A 4 -27.93 16.76 -2.67
N LYS A 5 -28.61 16.38 -1.58
CA LYS A 5 -27.96 15.78 -0.41
C LYS A 5 -27.40 14.39 -0.73
N ASP A 6 -28.14 13.59 -1.49
CA ASP A 6 -27.70 12.26 -1.91
C ASP A 6 -26.50 12.35 -2.88
N PHE A 7 -26.47 13.37 -3.74
CA PHE A 7 -25.33 13.64 -4.61
C PHE A 7 -24.08 14.04 -3.81
N ASP A 8 -24.22 14.95 -2.85
CA ASP A 8 -23.12 15.39 -1.99
C ASP A 8 -22.58 14.24 -1.13
N GLU A 9 -23.45 13.39 -0.59
CA GLU A 9 -23.04 12.20 0.17
C GLU A 9 -22.24 11.21 -0.67
N ARG A 10 -22.69 10.96 -1.91
CA ARG A 10 -21.97 10.10 -2.86
C ARG A 10 -20.59 10.68 -3.22
N GLN A 11 -20.48 11.99 -3.46
CA GLN A 11 -19.19 12.63 -3.74
C GLN A 11 -18.24 12.53 -2.54
N ASN A 12 -18.76 12.70 -1.32
CA ASN A 12 -17.97 12.55 -0.11
C ASN A 12 -17.44 11.12 0.08
N LEU A 13 -18.27 10.11 -0.21
CA LEU A 13 -17.86 8.71 -0.16
C LEU A 13 -16.77 8.38 -1.21
N LEU A 14 -16.89 8.91 -2.42
CA LEU A 14 -15.86 8.75 -3.47
C LEU A 14 -14.53 9.42 -3.07
N ALA A 15 -14.57 10.60 -2.46
CA ALA A 15 -13.37 11.26 -1.97
C ALA A 15 -12.69 10.46 -0.85
N LYS A 16 -13.47 9.90 0.08
CA LYS A 16 -12.96 9.01 1.14
C LYS A 16 -12.37 7.73 0.58
N LEU A 17 -13.01 7.16 -0.45
CA LEU A 17 -12.50 5.97 -1.13
C LEU A 17 -11.10 6.24 -1.69
N LYS A 18 -10.95 7.28 -2.52
CA LYS A 18 -9.64 7.65 -3.10
C LYS A 18 -8.56 7.88 -2.03
N ALA A 19 -8.91 8.54 -0.93
CA ALA A 19 -7.98 8.76 0.17
C ALA A 19 -7.57 7.46 0.88
N ALA A 20 -8.50 6.52 1.05
CA ALA A 20 -8.24 5.23 1.66
C ALA A 20 -7.37 4.34 0.74
N GLU A 21 -7.64 4.33 -0.57
CA GLU A 21 -6.86 3.65 -1.60
C GLU A 21 -5.43 4.18 -1.67
N TYR A 22 -5.27 5.50 -1.69
CA TYR A 22 -3.95 6.14 -1.64
C TYR A 22 -3.18 5.74 -0.38
N GLY A 23 -3.84 5.76 0.77
CA GLY A 23 -3.25 5.34 2.05
C GLY A 23 -2.83 3.87 2.04
N TYR A 24 -3.66 2.99 1.48
CA TYR A 24 -3.35 1.57 1.33
C TYR A 24 -2.11 1.36 0.46
N GLN A 25 -2.07 1.96 -0.74
CA GLN A 25 -0.97 1.78 -1.67
C GLN A 25 0.36 2.28 -1.09
N ARG A 26 0.34 3.48 -0.49
CA ARG A 26 1.52 4.03 0.21
C ARG A 26 2.02 3.10 1.31
N SER A 27 1.12 2.46 2.05
CA SER A 27 1.50 1.55 3.13
C SER A 27 2.16 0.29 2.59
N LYS A 28 1.65 -0.25 1.47
CA LYS A 28 2.26 -1.39 0.77
C LYS A 28 3.66 -1.04 0.23
N GLU A 29 3.83 0.14 -0.35
CA GLU A 29 5.14 0.65 -0.76
C GLU A 29 6.12 0.73 0.42
N GLN A 30 5.67 1.23 1.57
CA GLN A 30 6.49 1.29 2.79
C GLN A 30 6.89 -0.10 3.29
N VAL A 31 5.99 -1.08 3.28
CA VAL A 31 6.31 -2.47 3.66
C VAL A 31 7.42 -3.02 2.77
N ILE A 32 7.31 -2.88 1.45
CA ILE A 32 8.34 -3.33 0.49
C ILE A 32 9.68 -2.64 0.75
N HIS A 33 9.66 -1.32 0.99
CA HIS A 33 10.86 -0.56 1.29
C HIS A 33 11.53 -1.01 2.60
N LEU A 34 10.73 -1.28 3.64
CA LEU A 34 11.23 -1.73 4.93
C LEU A 34 11.76 -3.17 4.85
N ASP A 35 11.17 -4.04 4.05
CA ASP A 35 11.69 -5.39 3.78
C ASP A 35 13.09 -5.34 3.14
N ARG A 36 13.33 -4.41 2.21
CA ARG A 36 14.68 -4.19 1.65
C ARG A 36 15.66 -3.75 2.74
N LYS A 37 15.25 -2.83 3.63
CA LYS A 37 16.09 -2.37 4.75
C LYS A 37 16.39 -3.47 5.76
N ILE A 38 15.43 -4.33 6.09
CA ILE A 38 15.62 -5.50 6.95
C ILE A 38 16.72 -6.39 6.36
N ASN A 39 16.58 -6.77 5.09
CA ASN A 39 17.56 -7.60 4.39
C ASN A 39 18.97 -6.99 4.38
N GLU A 40 19.09 -5.66 4.21
CA GLU A 40 20.38 -4.97 4.27
C GLU A 40 21.00 -5.00 5.66
N ILE A 41 20.20 -4.78 6.71
CA ILE A 41 20.65 -4.80 8.11
C ILE A 41 21.10 -6.21 8.49
N GLU A 42 20.34 -7.23 8.09
CA GLU A 42 20.69 -8.64 8.32
C GLU A 42 22.00 -9.03 7.65
N LYS A 43 22.22 -8.65 6.39
CA LYS A 43 23.50 -8.88 5.69
C LYS A 43 24.67 -8.25 6.44
N ARG A 44 24.50 -7.00 6.93
CA ARG A 44 25.52 -6.31 7.74
C ARG A 44 25.73 -6.99 9.09
N TYR A 45 24.67 -7.48 9.71
CA TYR A 45 24.73 -8.19 10.98
C TYR A 45 25.51 -9.50 10.85
N THR A 46 25.20 -10.30 9.83
CA THR A 46 25.92 -11.55 9.50
C THR A 46 27.40 -11.29 9.27
N LYS A 47 27.76 -10.21 8.56
CA LYS A 47 29.16 -9.78 8.41
C LYS A 47 29.80 -9.41 9.75
N ALA A 48 29.11 -8.64 10.60
CA ALA A 48 29.62 -8.27 11.92
C ALA A 48 29.81 -9.47 12.86
N VAL A 49 28.98 -10.51 12.72
CA VAL A 49 29.14 -11.79 13.42
C VAL A 49 30.41 -12.51 12.95
N LYS A 50 30.59 -12.63 11.63
CA LYS A 50 31.79 -13.24 11.02
C LYS A 50 33.08 -12.53 11.46
N ASP A 51 33.04 -11.20 11.50
CA ASP A 51 34.18 -10.35 11.87
C ASP A 51 34.36 -10.19 13.41
N ASN A 52 33.52 -10.85 14.22
CA ASN A 52 33.48 -10.75 15.69
C ASN A 52 33.37 -9.31 16.25
N ARG A 53 32.71 -8.40 15.52
CA ARG A 53 32.58 -6.98 15.88
C ARG A 53 31.40 -6.77 16.85
N LYS A 54 31.64 -6.96 18.15
CA LYS A 54 30.58 -6.96 19.19
C LYS A 54 29.74 -5.69 19.23
N SER A 55 30.35 -4.50 19.18
CA SER A 55 29.65 -3.21 19.24
C SER A 55 28.69 -3.01 18.06
N PHE A 56 29.11 -3.39 16.86
CA PHE A 56 28.28 -3.31 15.65
C PHE A 56 27.08 -4.26 15.70
N ARG A 57 27.23 -5.46 16.27
CA ARG A 57 26.11 -6.41 16.41
C ARG A 57 24.95 -5.83 17.23
N TYR A 58 25.25 -5.18 18.34
CA TYR A 58 24.21 -4.60 19.20
C TYR A 58 23.45 -3.48 18.48
N VAL A 59 24.19 -2.56 17.85
CA VAL A 59 23.57 -1.46 17.09
C VAL A 59 22.71 -1.98 15.94
N LEU A 60 23.19 -2.99 15.20
CA LEU A 60 22.43 -3.58 14.10
C LEU A 60 21.18 -4.31 14.60
N ARG A 61 21.25 -5.02 15.73
CA ARG A 61 20.09 -5.66 16.35
C ARG A 61 19.04 -4.65 16.80
N GLN A 62 19.45 -3.54 17.41
CA GLN A 62 18.53 -2.47 17.80
C GLN A 62 17.84 -1.85 16.57
N ARG A 63 18.60 -1.59 15.50
CA ARG A 63 18.04 -1.08 14.24
C ARG A 63 17.08 -2.07 13.60
N LEU A 64 17.42 -3.36 13.59
CA LEU A 64 16.57 -4.42 13.07
C LEU A 64 15.21 -4.43 13.78
N LEU A 65 15.21 -4.44 15.11
CA LEU A 65 13.99 -4.41 15.93
C LEU A 65 13.10 -3.20 15.61
N VAL A 66 13.67 -2.01 15.47
CA VAL A 66 12.89 -0.80 15.15
C VAL A 66 12.26 -0.90 13.75
N VAL A 67 13.04 -1.35 12.76
CA VAL A 67 12.55 -1.45 11.36
C VAL A 67 11.49 -2.55 11.23
N GLU A 68 11.66 -3.70 11.89
CA GLU A 68 10.66 -4.77 11.94
C GLU A 68 9.34 -4.28 12.54
N ARG A 69 9.39 -3.51 13.63
CA ARG A 69 8.19 -2.94 14.25
C ARG A 69 7.48 -1.94 13.35
N LEU A 70 8.23 -1.07 12.68
CA LEU A 70 7.66 -0.15 11.70
C LEU A 70 7.02 -0.89 10.53
N ARG A 71 7.66 -1.96 10.04
CA ARG A 71 7.11 -2.80 8.96
C ARG A 71 5.78 -3.42 9.37
N SER A 72 5.71 -4.02 10.56
CA SER A 72 4.45 -4.58 11.09
C SER A 72 3.37 -3.51 11.25
N TYR A 73 3.72 -2.29 11.67
CA TYR A 73 2.77 -1.20 11.80
C TYR A 73 2.17 -0.78 10.45
N TYR A 74 3.00 -0.65 9.40
CA TYR A 74 2.48 -0.34 8.06
C TYR A 74 1.64 -1.47 7.47
N ASP A 75 1.96 -2.72 7.77
CA ASP A 75 1.16 -3.87 7.35
C ASP A 75 -0.22 -3.85 8.02
N GLU A 76 -0.29 -3.61 9.34
CA GLU A 76 -1.56 -3.45 10.06
C GLU A 76 -2.36 -2.24 9.54
N PHE A 77 -1.69 -1.12 9.27
CA PHE A 77 -2.34 0.05 8.71
C PHE A 77 -2.89 -0.20 7.30
N ALA A 78 -2.18 -0.96 6.46
CA ALA A 78 -2.68 -1.40 5.17
C ALA A 78 -3.92 -2.29 5.32
N SER A 79 -3.93 -3.24 6.27
CA SER A 79 -5.13 -4.05 6.54
C SER A 79 -6.33 -3.20 6.92
N ARG A 80 -6.16 -2.24 7.84
CA ARG A 80 -7.23 -1.32 8.25
C ARG A 80 -7.75 -0.47 7.08
N LYS A 81 -6.87 -0.03 6.18
CA LYS A 81 -7.26 0.72 4.98
C LYS A 81 -8.00 -0.14 3.96
N SER A 82 -7.61 -1.40 3.80
CA SER A 82 -8.36 -2.37 2.99
C SER A 82 -9.79 -2.57 3.51
N ASP A 83 -9.95 -2.70 4.83
CA ASP A 83 -11.27 -2.81 5.45
C ASP A 83 -12.11 -1.54 5.24
N GLU A 84 -11.50 -0.35 5.35
CA GLU A 84 -12.16 0.93 5.07
C GLU A 84 -12.65 1.03 3.62
N ILE A 85 -11.79 0.67 2.65
CA ILE A 85 -12.13 0.59 1.23
C ILE A 85 -13.35 -0.33 1.04
N ARG A 86 -13.30 -1.53 1.62
CA ARG A 86 -14.39 -2.51 1.52
C ARG A 86 -15.73 -1.96 2.02
N ILE A 87 -15.72 -1.29 3.17
CA ILE A 87 -16.92 -0.67 3.74
C ILE A 87 -17.47 0.41 2.82
N ILE A 88 -16.61 1.29 2.28
CA ILE A 88 -17.04 2.38 1.40
C ILE A 88 -17.58 1.83 0.06
N TRP A 89 -16.94 0.81 -0.50
CA TRP A 89 -17.43 0.10 -1.69
C TRP A 89 -18.82 -0.52 -1.46
N GLN A 90 -19.03 -1.15 -0.29
CA GLN A 90 -20.34 -1.68 0.07
C GLN A 90 -21.40 -0.58 0.18
N MET A 91 -21.06 0.58 0.75
CA MET A 91 -21.98 1.72 0.86
C MET A 91 -22.31 2.35 -0.50
N LEU A 92 -21.33 2.44 -1.41
CA LEU A 92 -21.50 3.06 -2.72
C LEU A 92 -22.22 2.16 -3.74
N PHE A 93 -21.95 0.86 -3.71
CA PHE A 93 -22.37 -0.07 -4.76
C PHE A 93 -23.26 -1.21 -4.27
N GLY A 94 -23.50 -1.33 -2.96
CA GLY A 94 -24.34 -2.38 -2.38
C GLY A 94 -23.75 -3.80 -2.49
N ARG A 95 -22.48 -3.92 -2.91
CA ARG A 95 -21.78 -5.20 -3.10
C ARG A 95 -20.74 -5.42 -2.00
N LEU A 96 -20.81 -6.57 -1.33
CA LEU A 96 -19.72 -7.07 -0.51
C LEU A 96 -18.64 -7.61 -1.45
N ALA A 97 -17.63 -6.80 -1.79
CA ALA A 97 -16.42 -7.35 -2.39
C ALA A 97 -15.76 -8.29 -1.35
N ALA A 98 -15.45 -9.53 -1.72
CA ALA A 98 -14.74 -10.44 -0.82
C ALA A 98 -13.30 -9.93 -0.62
N ASN A 99 -12.65 -10.30 0.50
CA ASN A 99 -11.28 -9.85 0.82
C ASN A 99 -10.23 -10.19 -0.27
N GLY A 100 -10.53 -11.11 -1.19
CA GLY A 100 -9.69 -11.44 -2.35
C GLY A 100 -10.01 -10.63 -3.61
N ASP A 101 -11.26 -10.17 -3.78
CA ASP A 101 -11.72 -9.56 -5.04
C ASP A 101 -11.29 -8.10 -5.17
N ILE A 102 -11.15 -7.37 -4.06
CA ILE A 102 -10.75 -5.95 -4.08
C ILE A 102 -9.31 -5.79 -4.57
N ILE A 103 -8.40 -6.69 -4.19
CA ILE A 103 -6.99 -6.62 -4.60
C ILE A 103 -6.85 -7.02 -6.08
N GLU A 104 -7.66 -7.97 -6.56
CA GLU A 104 -7.71 -8.40 -7.96
C GLU A 104 -8.32 -7.30 -8.85
N GLU A 105 -9.44 -6.69 -8.44
CA GLU A 105 -10.07 -5.56 -9.15
C GLU A 105 -9.17 -4.31 -9.15
N MET A 106 -8.48 -4.00 -8.04
CA MET A 106 -7.50 -2.91 -7.99
C MET A 106 -6.30 -3.14 -8.89
N ARG A 107 -5.79 -4.39 -8.97
CA ARG A 107 -4.70 -4.76 -9.86
C ARG A 107 -5.11 -4.69 -11.34
N GLN A 108 -6.35 -5.07 -11.67
CA GLN A 108 -6.88 -4.98 -13.03
C GLN A 108 -7.05 -3.52 -13.48
N LEU A 109 -7.55 -2.64 -12.60
CA LEU A 109 -7.66 -1.20 -12.88
C LEU A 109 -6.29 -0.49 -13.00
N GLU A 110 -5.28 -0.88 -12.22
CA GLU A 110 -3.91 -0.39 -12.40
C GLU A 110 -3.29 -0.83 -13.74
N GLN A 111 -3.58 -2.07 -14.20
CA GLN A 111 -3.12 -2.57 -15.50
C GLN A 111 -3.80 -1.85 -16.67
N GLU A 112 -5.09 -1.54 -16.56
CA GLU A 112 -5.84 -0.79 -17.57
C GLU A 112 -5.33 0.66 -17.69
N SER A 113 -4.98 1.31 -16.58
CA SER A 113 -4.40 2.66 -16.59
C SER A 113 -2.99 2.74 -17.20
N HIS A 114 -2.21 1.66 -17.14
CA HIS A 114 -0.88 1.59 -17.76
C HIS A 114 -0.95 1.26 -19.26
N SER A 115 -1.98 0.55 -19.72
CA SER A 115 -2.20 0.33 -21.16
C SER A 115 -2.74 1.55 -21.89
N GLU A 116 -3.47 2.46 -21.22
CA GLU A 116 -3.99 3.69 -21.85
C GLU A 116 -2.93 4.79 -22.04
N GLU A 117 -1.81 4.72 -21.32
CA GLU A 117 -0.68 5.67 -21.48
C GLU A 117 0.31 5.26 -22.59
N GLU A 118 0.40 3.97 -22.96
CA GLU A 118 1.30 3.50 -24.03
C GLU A 118 0.70 3.63 -25.44
N ASP A 119 -0.64 3.64 -25.59
CA ASP A 119 -1.30 3.77 -26.90
C ASP A 119 -1.40 5.23 -27.42
N ASN A 120 -1.11 6.24 -26.59
CA ASN A 120 -1.17 7.66 -26.99
C ASN A 120 0.18 8.23 -27.46
N SER A 121 1.27 7.47 -27.45
CA SER A 121 2.60 7.96 -27.87
C SER A 121 3.00 7.62 -29.32
N ASP A 122 2.24 6.81 -30.05
CA ASP A 122 2.61 6.34 -31.40
C ASP A 122 1.83 7.00 -32.56
N SER A 123 1.15 8.14 -32.31
CA SER A 123 0.38 8.84 -33.34
C SER A 123 1.00 10.14 -33.88
N ASP A 124 2.31 10.36 -33.72
CA ASP A 124 3.04 11.45 -34.38
C ASP A 124 4.38 10.96 -34.94
N ASN A 125 4.36 10.37 -36.14
CA ASN A 125 5.48 10.41 -37.10
C ASN A 125 4.94 10.11 -38.50
N GLU A 126 4.37 11.14 -39.11
CA GLU A 126 4.22 11.27 -40.58
C GLU A 126 5.48 11.93 -41.17
#